data_AF-A0A1C4NT92-F1
#
_entry.id   AF-A0A1C4NT92-F1
#
_cell.length_a   1.000
_cell.length_b   1.000
_cell.length_c   1.000
_cell.angle_alpha   90.00
_cell.angle_beta   90.00
_cell.angle_gamma   90.00
#
_symmetry.space_group_name_H-M   'P 1'
#
loop_
_entity.id
_entity.type
_entity.pdbx_description
1 polymer ?
#
loop_
_entity_poly.entity_id
_entity_poly.type
_entity_poly.pdbx_seq_one_letter_code
_entity_poly.pdbx_strand_id
1 'polypeptide(L)'
;MKQYQAAKPGDPLYDKAIAESDFGQFEYDAINGKLPKVSWLLPPSLYDEHPARLPAAGANWLAGKIDAIAANPETWAKTVFILNYDENDGLFDHVVPPTPPAGTPGEFVTRTSPTGVAGGNLPVGLGFRVPCIIISPWTVGGWVSSETFDHTSVLQFLERLTGVTEPNISDWRRRITGDLTSALRIGEHQRPAPQLPQTGASYSLAQYEVANLPLPTVPTRQTPPRQEKGRRPRT
;
A
#
# COMPACT_ATOMS: atom_id res chain seq x y z
N MET A 1 -21.69 -3.87 2.44
CA MET A 1 -21.44 -2.70 3.33
C MET A 1 -22.50 -2.48 4.42
N LYS A 2 -23.81 -2.56 4.16
CA LYS A 2 -24.83 -2.30 5.21
C LYS A 2 -24.74 -3.24 6.43
N GLN A 3 -24.29 -4.48 6.25
CA GLN A 3 -24.14 -5.45 7.34
C GLN A 3 -23.03 -5.05 8.32
N TYR A 4 -21.85 -4.63 7.82
CA TYR A 4 -20.76 -4.16 8.68
C TYR A 4 -21.11 -2.87 9.42
N GLN A 5 -21.67 -1.88 8.72
CA GLN A 5 -22.06 -0.59 9.34
C GLN A 5 -23.10 -0.72 10.46
N ALA A 6 -23.86 -1.82 10.49
CA ALA A 6 -24.86 -2.10 11.50
C ALA A 6 -24.38 -3.08 12.59
N ALA A 7 -23.15 -3.61 12.47
CA ALA A 7 -22.58 -4.53 13.45
C ALA A 7 -22.37 -3.82 14.80
N LYS A 8 -22.52 -4.55 15.90
CA LYS A 8 -22.46 -4.03 17.28
C LYS A 8 -21.43 -4.81 18.10
N PRO A 9 -20.93 -4.26 19.22
CA PRO A 9 -20.09 -5.02 20.14
C PRO A 9 -20.66 -6.42 20.45
N GLY A 10 -19.85 -7.46 20.32
CA GLY A 10 -20.26 -8.87 20.42
C GLY A 10 -20.54 -9.56 19.08
N ASP A 11 -20.66 -8.81 17.98
CA ASP A 11 -20.69 -9.35 16.62
C ASP A 11 -19.24 -9.54 16.13
N PRO A 12 -18.85 -10.71 15.61
CA PRO A 12 -17.53 -10.89 15.01
C PRO A 12 -17.19 -9.87 13.91
N LEU A 13 -18.19 -9.35 13.17
CA LEU A 13 -18.00 -8.28 12.19
C LEU A 13 -17.69 -6.93 12.83
N TYR A 14 -18.03 -6.71 14.08
CA TYR A 14 -17.61 -5.51 14.83
C TYR A 14 -16.29 -5.80 15.55
N ASP A 15 -16.24 -6.88 16.31
CA ASP A 15 -15.14 -7.19 17.23
C ASP A 15 -13.83 -7.57 16.51
N LYS A 16 -13.91 -8.06 15.25
CA LYS A 16 -12.74 -8.53 14.48
C LYS A 16 -12.51 -7.76 13.17
N ALA A 17 -13.22 -6.66 12.95
CA ALA A 17 -13.02 -5.81 11.79
C ALA A 17 -11.99 -4.71 12.09
N ILE A 18 -12.32 -3.43 11.88
CA ILE A 18 -11.40 -2.33 12.17
C ILE A 18 -11.58 -1.95 13.65
N ALA A 19 -10.71 -2.50 14.49
CA ALA A 19 -10.58 -2.07 15.88
C ALA A 19 -9.48 -1.00 15.99
N GLU A 20 -9.76 0.07 16.75
CA GLU A 20 -8.72 1.03 17.13
C GLU A 20 -7.72 0.34 18.06
N SER A 21 -6.44 0.56 17.81
CA SER A 21 -5.34 0.07 18.66
C SER A 21 -4.57 1.25 19.23
N ASP A 22 -4.10 1.12 20.46
CA ASP A 22 -3.22 2.12 21.07
C ASP A 22 -1.96 2.35 20.24
N PHE A 23 -1.46 3.58 20.27
CA PHE A 23 -0.23 3.92 19.57
C PHE A 23 0.95 3.09 20.13
N GLY A 24 1.70 2.43 19.25
CA GLY A 24 2.79 1.53 19.65
C GLY A 24 2.39 0.07 19.89
N GLN A 25 1.08 -0.25 19.89
CA GLN A 25 0.62 -1.63 20.12
C GLN A 25 1.12 -2.58 19.01
N PHE A 26 1.10 -2.14 17.76
CA PHE A 26 1.63 -2.94 16.65
C PHE A 26 3.12 -3.25 16.83
N GLU A 27 3.92 -2.23 17.16
CA GLU A 27 5.36 -2.39 17.38
C GLU A 27 5.64 -3.33 18.56
N TYR A 28 4.89 -3.21 19.66
CA TYR A 28 4.95 -4.13 20.78
C TYR A 28 4.64 -5.57 20.33
N ASP A 29 3.56 -5.79 19.59
CA ASP A 29 3.18 -7.13 19.15
C ASP A 29 4.18 -7.72 18.15
N ALA A 30 4.75 -6.90 17.27
CA ALA A 30 5.79 -7.32 16.32
C ALA A 30 7.06 -7.81 17.04
N ILE A 31 7.55 -7.03 18.01
CA ILE A 31 8.74 -7.37 18.80
C ILE A 31 8.50 -8.62 19.64
N ASN A 32 7.28 -8.82 20.15
CA ASN A 32 6.93 -9.95 21.01
C ASN A 32 6.37 -11.16 20.25
N GLY A 33 6.34 -11.14 18.91
CA GLY A 33 5.84 -12.27 18.10
C GLY A 33 4.33 -12.53 18.24
N LYS A 34 3.55 -11.50 18.57
CA LYS A 34 2.10 -11.55 18.84
C LYS A 34 1.24 -11.02 17.70
N LEU A 35 1.83 -10.63 16.57
CA LEU A 35 1.05 -10.14 15.43
C LEU A 35 0.01 -11.19 14.98
N PRO A 36 -1.22 -10.77 14.63
CA PRO A 36 -2.20 -11.64 14.00
C PRO A 36 -1.73 -12.06 12.60
N LYS A 37 -2.44 -13.02 12.00
CA LYS A 37 -2.14 -13.49 10.64
C LYS A 37 -2.19 -12.37 9.59
N VAL A 38 -3.09 -11.41 9.78
CA VAL A 38 -3.25 -10.23 8.92
C VAL A 38 -3.41 -9.00 9.82
N SER A 39 -2.59 -7.99 9.60
CA SER A 39 -2.69 -6.68 10.24
C SER A 39 -2.89 -5.62 9.17
N TRP A 40 -3.91 -4.77 9.35
CA TRP A 40 -4.10 -3.57 8.54
C TRP A 40 -3.61 -2.37 9.32
N LEU A 41 -2.70 -1.60 8.72
CA LEU A 41 -2.13 -0.41 9.33
C LEU A 41 -2.68 0.82 8.61
N LEU A 42 -3.43 1.63 9.34
CA LEU A 42 -3.91 2.93 8.86
C LEU A 42 -3.16 4.00 9.65
N PRO A 43 -2.28 4.80 9.02
CA PRO A 43 -1.56 5.84 9.73
C PRO A 43 -2.53 6.91 10.24
N PRO A 44 -2.30 7.49 11.43
CA PRO A 44 -3.00 8.71 11.84
C PRO A 44 -2.75 9.81 10.82
N SER A 45 -3.68 10.76 10.67
CA SER A 45 -3.60 11.71 9.55
C SER A 45 -2.32 12.56 9.49
N LEU A 46 -1.60 12.76 10.60
CA LEU A 46 -0.31 13.47 10.55
C LEU A 46 0.82 12.69 9.83
N TYR A 47 0.62 11.39 9.60
CA TYR A 47 1.60 10.45 9.09
C TYR A 47 1.11 9.73 7.82
N ASP A 48 -0.02 10.13 7.25
CA ASP A 48 -0.65 9.48 6.08
C ASP A 48 -0.05 9.90 4.73
N GLU A 49 0.85 10.90 4.74
CA GLU A 49 1.49 11.48 3.55
C GLU A 49 0.53 12.16 2.55
N HIS A 50 -0.74 12.37 2.90
CA HIS A 50 -1.69 13.15 2.09
C HIS A 50 -1.10 14.56 1.83
N PRO A 51 -1.39 15.25 0.71
CA PRO A 51 -0.67 16.46 0.28
C PRO A 51 -0.55 17.61 1.28
N ALA A 52 -1.40 17.64 2.31
CA ALA A 52 -1.34 18.61 3.39
C ALA A 52 -0.40 18.20 4.54
N ARG A 53 0.28 17.05 4.41
CA ARG A 53 1.11 16.39 5.42
C ARG A 53 2.54 16.27 4.95
N LEU A 54 3.43 16.05 5.90
CA LEU A 54 4.86 15.97 5.65
C LEU A 54 5.25 14.52 5.29
N PRO A 55 5.76 14.24 4.08
CA PRO A 55 6.17 12.88 3.71
C PRO A 55 7.22 12.29 4.65
N ALA A 56 8.12 13.11 5.18
CA ALA A 56 9.12 12.66 6.16
C ALA A 56 8.49 12.15 7.47
N ALA A 57 7.29 12.61 7.83
CA ALA A 57 6.55 12.11 8.99
C ALA A 57 6.05 10.69 8.74
N GLY A 58 5.44 10.44 7.57
CA GLY A 58 4.97 9.11 7.18
C GLY A 58 6.11 8.11 7.05
N ALA A 59 7.20 8.49 6.37
CA ALA A 59 8.41 7.68 6.28
C ALA A 59 8.98 7.32 7.66
N ASN A 60 9.03 8.27 8.59
CA ASN A 60 9.50 8.01 9.95
C ASN A 60 8.53 7.13 10.75
N TRP A 61 7.22 7.31 10.56
CA TRP A 61 6.21 6.45 11.16
C TRP A 61 6.36 5.01 10.65
N LEU A 62 6.46 4.81 9.34
CA LEU A 62 6.64 3.50 8.69
C LEU A 62 7.92 2.79 9.13
N ALA A 63 9.03 3.53 9.24
CA ALA A 63 10.31 2.98 9.68
C ALA A 63 10.18 2.26 11.03
N GLY A 64 9.48 2.84 12.01
CA GLY A 64 9.26 2.19 13.30
C GLY A 64 8.55 0.84 13.23
N LYS A 65 7.66 0.63 12.23
CA LYS A 65 6.88 -0.62 12.09
C LYS A 65 7.75 -1.69 11.47
N ILE A 66 8.49 -1.31 10.43
CA ILE A 66 9.45 -2.18 9.75
C ILE A 66 10.55 -2.59 10.73
N ASP A 67 11.08 -1.65 11.51
CA ASP A 67 12.09 -1.93 12.54
C ASP A 67 11.55 -2.86 13.63
N ALA A 68 10.30 -2.68 14.09
CA ALA A 68 9.69 -3.56 15.08
C ALA A 68 9.51 -5.00 14.58
N ILE A 69 9.16 -5.19 13.29
CA ILE A 69 9.14 -6.52 12.65
C ILE A 69 10.55 -7.09 12.57
N ALA A 70 11.52 -6.28 12.15
CA ALA A 70 12.92 -6.69 11.97
C ALA A 70 13.63 -7.03 13.28
N ALA A 71 13.22 -6.42 14.39
CA ALA A 71 13.81 -6.62 15.72
C ALA A 71 13.58 -8.04 16.27
N ASN A 72 12.58 -8.77 15.79
CA ASN A 72 12.34 -10.16 16.13
C ASN A 72 12.59 -11.07 14.91
N PRO A 73 13.68 -11.86 14.88
CA PRO A 73 14.01 -12.73 13.76
C PRO A 73 12.90 -13.73 13.39
N GLU A 74 12.15 -14.24 14.37
CA GLU A 74 11.04 -15.17 14.11
C GLU A 74 9.83 -14.46 13.50
N THR A 75 9.55 -13.21 13.90
CA THR A 75 8.52 -12.38 13.27
C THR A 75 8.92 -12.05 11.84
N TRP A 76 10.15 -11.56 11.63
CA TRP A 76 10.69 -11.25 10.30
C TRP A 76 10.61 -12.44 9.34
N ALA A 77 11.06 -13.62 9.77
CA ALA A 77 11.17 -14.81 8.93
C ALA A 77 9.83 -15.28 8.31
N LYS A 78 8.69 -14.81 8.82
CA LYS A 78 7.36 -15.21 8.35
C LYS A 78 6.46 -14.03 7.93
N THR A 79 7.01 -12.83 7.80
CA THR A 79 6.21 -11.62 7.53
C THR A 79 6.36 -11.13 6.09
N VAL A 80 5.25 -10.71 5.49
CA VAL A 80 5.22 -9.91 4.26
C VAL A 80 4.57 -8.57 4.62
N PHE A 81 5.37 -7.50 4.65
CA PHE A 81 4.86 -6.15 4.83
C PHE A 81 4.62 -5.53 3.47
N ILE A 82 3.37 -5.12 3.19
CA ILE A 82 2.96 -4.54 1.91
C ILE A 82 2.59 -3.08 2.17
N LEU A 83 3.36 -2.16 1.60
CA LEU A 83 3.08 -0.72 1.62
C LEU A 83 2.43 -0.31 0.30
N ASN A 84 1.19 0.14 0.37
CA ASN A 84 0.43 0.70 -0.75
C ASN A 84 -0.04 2.11 -0.40
N TYR A 85 -0.12 2.97 -1.40
CA TYR A 85 -0.82 4.26 -1.35
C TYR A 85 -2.22 4.06 -1.94
N ASP A 86 -3.26 4.71 -1.43
CA ASP A 86 -4.64 4.51 -1.90
C ASP A 86 -4.94 5.23 -3.22
N GLU A 87 -4.27 6.36 -3.49
CA GLU A 87 -4.39 7.12 -4.73
C GLU A 87 -3.10 7.92 -5.06
N ASN A 88 -3.13 8.76 -6.10
CA ASN A 88 -1.95 9.46 -6.65
C ASN A 88 -1.95 10.98 -6.47
N ASP A 89 -2.88 11.53 -5.71
CA ASP A 89 -3.15 12.94 -5.41
C ASP A 89 -3.39 13.84 -6.64
N GLY A 90 -3.66 13.22 -7.80
CA GLY A 90 -3.66 13.91 -9.08
C GLY A 90 -2.27 14.33 -9.57
N LEU A 91 -1.20 13.81 -8.96
CA LEU A 91 0.17 13.98 -9.43
C LEU A 91 0.37 13.29 -10.77
N PHE A 92 1.27 13.83 -11.59
CA PHE A 92 1.55 13.32 -12.92
C PHE A 92 2.17 11.92 -12.88
N ASP A 93 1.57 10.98 -13.61
CA ASP A 93 2.18 9.72 -14.00
C ASP A 93 2.20 9.59 -15.52
N HIS A 94 3.29 9.09 -16.08
CA HIS A 94 3.49 9.01 -17.53
C HIS A 94 2.84 7.77 -18.17
N VAL A 95 2.40 6.80 -17.38
CA VAL A 95 1.79 5.57 -17.89
C VAL A 95 0.28 5.76 -17.97
N VAL A 96 -0.25 5.57 -19.18
CA VAL A 96 -1.69 5.54 -19.39
C VAL A 96 -2.27 4.31 -18.67
N PRO A 97 -3.25 4.47 -17.77
CA PRO A 97 -3.90 3.37 -17.08
C PRO A 97 -4.50 2.33 -18.05
N PRO A 98 -4.28 1.03 -17.84
CA PRO A 98 -5.04 -0.01 -18.53
C PRO A 98 -6.53 0.17 -18.23
N THR A 99 -7.38 0.05 -19.25
CA THR A 99 -8.84 0.13 -19.10
C THR A 99 -9.53 -1.12 -19.64
N PRO A 100 -10.67 -1.52 -19.05
CA PRO A 100 -11.47 -2.63 -19.53
C PRO A 100 -12.07 -2.35 -20.92
N PRO A 101 -12.23 -3.37 -21.78
CA PRO A 101 -13.05 -3.25 -22.98
C PRO A 101 -14.48 -2.78 -22.64
N ALA A 102 -15.08 -1.99 -23.53
CA ALA A 102 -16.45 -1.51 -23.36
C ALA A 102 -17.43 -2.67 -23.09
N GLY A 103 -18.29 -2.50 -22.07
CA GLY A 103 -19.28 -3.52 -21.69
C GLY A 103 -18.74 -4.66 -20.81
N THR A 104 -17.47 -4.62 -20.39
CA THR A 104 -16.94 -5.59 -19.42
C THR A 104 -17.78 -5.57 -18.13
N PRO A 105 -18.38 -6.70 -17.71
CA PRO A 105 -19.24 -6.74 -16.53
C PRO A 105 -18.49 -6.32 -15.25
N GLY A 106 -19.12 -5.46 -14.45
CA GLY A 106 -18.58 -5.01 -13.15
C GLY A 106 -17.47 -3.94 -13.21
N GLU A 107 -17.06 -3.52 -14.41
CA GLU A 107 -15.89 -2.64 -14.59
C GLU A 107 -16.24 -1.23 -15.09
N PHE A 108 -17.53 -0.86 -15.06
CA PHE A 108 -18.02 0.44 -15.50
C PHE A 108 -18.90 1.12 -14.43
N VAL A 109 -18.72 2.43 -14.27
CA VAL A 109 -19.51 3.27 -13.37
C VAL A 109 -20.86 3.58 -14.00
N THR A 110 -21.87 2.79 -13.66
CA THR A 110 -23.24 2.91 -14.18
C THR A 110 -24.23 3.45 -13.15
N ARG A 111 -23.87 3.45 -11.87
CA ARG A 111 -24.74 3.89 -10.77
C ARG A 111 -24.63 5.40 -10.55
N THR A 112 -25.75 6.01 -10.18
CA THR A 112 -25.77 7.39 -9.68
C THR A 112 -25.12 7.45 -8.30
N SER A 113 -24.25 8.45 -8.08
CA SER A 113 -23.60 8.69 -6.80
C SER A 113 -24.62 9.04 -5.70
N PRO A 114 -24.25 8.94 -4.41
CA PRO A 114 -25.10 9.44 -3.31
C PRO A 114 -25.44 10.94 -3.41
N THR A 115 -24.65 11.71 -4.15
CA THR A 115 -24.86 13.14 -4.40
C THR A 115 -25.68 13.43 -5.66
N GLY A 116 -26.23 12.40 -6.34
CA GLY A 116 -27.10 12.55 -7.50
C GLY A 116 -26.38 12.64 -8.85
N VAL A 117 -25.06 12.45 -8.89
CA VAL A 117 -24.28 12.48 -10.14
C VAL A 117 -24.47 11.14 -10.86
N ALA A 118 -25.12 11.15 -12.02
CA ALA A 118 -25.34 9.94 -12.81
C ALA A 118 -24.01 9.29 -13.23
N GLY A 119 -23.95 7.96 -13.19
CA GLY A 119 -22.79 7.22 -13.70
C GLY A 119 -22.65 7.42 -15.21
N GLY A 120 -21.48 7.84 -15.66
CA GLY A 120 -21.23 8.16 -17.08
C GLY A 120 -20.95 6.96 -17.98
N ASN A 121 -21.13 5.73 -17.50
CA ASN A 121 -20.65 4.51 -18.16
C ASN A 121 -19.15 4.59 -18.49
N LEU A 122 -18.37 5.13 -17.55
CA LEU A 122 -16.92 5.27 -17.65
C LEU A 122 -16.23 4.07 -16.99
N PRO A 123 -15.05 3.64 -17.49
CA PRO A 123 -14.30 2.55 -16.89
C PRO A 123 -13.87 2.90 -15.45
N VAL A 124 -13.88 1.90 -14.57
CA VAL A 124 -13.53 2.05 -13.14
C VAL A 124 -12.02 2.18 -12.92
N GLY A 125 -11.20 1.41 -13.66
CA GLY A 125 -9.77 1.30 -13.38
C GLY A 125 -8.98 0.68 -14.54
N LEU A 126 -7.68 0.39 -14.38
CA LEU A 126 -6.92 0.28 -13.11
C LEU A 126 -6.52 1.61 -12.43
N GLY A 127 -6.80 2.77 -13.04
CA GLY A 127 -6.45 4.07 -12.46
C GLY A 127 -4.96 4.41 -12.59
N PHE A 128 -4.56 5.58 -12.10
CA PHE A 128 -3.16 6.00 -12.13
C PHE A 128 -2.30 5.12 -11.23
N ARG A 129 -1.02 4.97 -11.59
CA ARG A 129 -0.09 4.15 -10.81
C ARG A 129 0.19 4.81 -9.47
N VAL A 130 0.28 3.97 -8.45
CA VAL A 130 0.73 4.31 -7.10
C VAL A 130 1.91 3.41 -6.72
N PRO A 131 2.79 3.82 -5.79
CA PRO A 131 3.83 2.95 -5.27
C PRO A 131 3.24 1.73 -4.55
N CYS A 132 3.86 0.57 -4.76
CA CYS A 132 3.64 -0.65 -4.00
C CYS A 132 5.01 -1.23 -3.64
N ILE A 133 5.32 -1.31 -2.34
CA ILE A 133 6.61 -1.79 -1.83
C ILE A 133 6.37 -3.00 -0.93
N ILE A 134 7.06 -4.11 -1.21
CA ILE A 134 6.96 -5.34 -0.43
C ILE A 134 8.27 -5.53 0.35
N ILE A 135 8.19 -5.48 1.68
CA ILE A 135 9.31 -5.69 2.60
C ILE A 135 9.15 -7.04 3.29
N SER A 136 10.09 -7.95 3.03
CA SER A 136 10.01 -9.33 3.49
C SER A 136 11.36 -10.05 3.39
N PRO A 137 11.63 -11.14 4.15
CA PRO A 137 12.77 -12.03 3.90
C PRO A 137 12.89 -12.50 2.45
N TRP A 138 11.78 -12.58 1.71
CA TRP A 138 11.77 -13.02 0.31
C TRP A 138 12.09 -11.91 -0.71
N THR A 139 12.10 -10.63 -0.29
CA THR A 139 12.33 -9.48 -1.18
C THR A 139 13.65 -8.75 -0.93
N VAL A 140 14.45 -9.19 0.06
CA VAL A 140 15.78 -8.61 0.34
C VAL A 140 16.69 -8.66 -0.89
N GLY A 141 17.17 -7.50 -1.32
CA GLY A 141 18.05 -7.33 -2.48
C GLY A 141 17.61 -6.27 -3.49
N GLY A 142 16.50 -5.56 -3.25
CA GLY A 142 16.08 -4.42 -4.06
C GLY A 142 15.50 -4.81 -5.43
N TRP A 143 14.61 -5.80 -5.43
CA TRP A 143 14.03 -6.39 -6.64
C TRP A 143 12.86 -5.56 -7.18
N VAL A 144 12.60 -5.70 -8.48
CA VAL A 144 11.41 -5.11 -9.10
C VAL A 144 10.64 -6.15 -9.90
N SER A 145 9.39 -6.38 -9.50
CA SER A 145 8.38 -7.05 -10.34
C SER A 145 7.78 -6.06 -11.33
N SER A 146 7.54 -6.51 -12.56
CA SER A 146 6.93 -5.71 -13.64
C SER A 146 5.62 -6.31 -14.15
N GLU A 147 5.09 -7.32 -13.46
CA GLU A 147 3.72 -7.78 -13.68
C GLU A 147 2.73 -6.65 -13.35
N THR A 148 1.56 -6.68 -13.99
CA THR A 148 0.50 -5.71 -13.71
C THR A 148 -0.19 -6.08 -12.39
N PHE A 149 -0.27 -5.11 -11.49
CA PHE A 149 -0.97 -5.24 -10.21
C PHE A 149 -1.89 -4.03 -9.99
N ASP A 150 -2.87 -4.20 -9.12
CA ASP A 150 -3.71 -3.11 -8.61
C ASP A 150 -4.05 -3.35 -7.13
N HIS A 151 -4.91 -2.53 -6.53
CA HIS A 151 -5.33 -2.73 -5.13
C HIS A 151 -5.98 -4.10 -4.87
N THR A 152 -6.62 -4.70 -5.88
CA THR A 152 -7.22 -6.04 -5.72
C THR A 152 -6.17 -7.14 -5.66
N SER A 153 -4.94 -6.91 -6.14
CA SER A 153 -3.82 -7.86 -6.00
C SER A 153 -3.51 -8.19 -4.54
N VAL A 154 -3.70 -7.24 -3.61
CA VAL A 154 -3.56 -7.51 -2.15
C VAL A 154 -4.65 -8.46 -1.66
N LEU A 155 -5.89 -8.28 -2.12
CA LEU A 155 -6.98 -9.18 -1.77
C LEU A 155 -6.72 -10.57 -2.35
N GLN A 156 -6.31 -10.68 -3.62
CA GLN A 156 -5.92 -11.95 -4.26
C GLN A 156 -4.79 -12.65 -3.51
N PHE A 157 -3.78 -11.91 -3.03
CA PHE A 157 -2.73 -12.45 -2.16
C PHE A 157 -3.32 -13.02 -0.85
N LEU A 158 -4.26 -12.31 -0.23
CA LEU A 158 -4.94 -12.80 0.97
C LEU A 158 -5.80 -14.04 0.69
N GLU A 159 -6.39 -14.19 -0.50
CA GLU A 159 -7.08 -15.43 -0.89
C GLU A 159 -6.10 -16.62 -0.88
N ARG A 160 -4.87 -16.44 -1.38
CA ARG A 160 -3.82 -17.46 -1.33
C ARG A 160 -3.42 -17.79 0.11
N LEU A 161 -3.30 -16.77 0.96
CA LEU A 161 -2.87 -16.93 2.36
C LEU A 161 -3.96 -17.54 3.26
N THR A 162 -5.22 -17.22 3.01
CA THR A 162 -6.33 -17.54 3.93
C THR A 162 -7.28 -18.61 3.39
N GLY A 163 -7.32 -18.81 2.08
CA GLY A 163 -8.31 -19.65 1.39
C GLY A 163 -9.69 -18.99 1.23
N VAL A 164 -9.86 -17.73 1.65
CA VAL A 164 -11.14 -17.00 1.53
C VAL A 164 -11.16 -16.20 0.24
N THR A 165 -12.10 -16.50 -0.65
CA THR A 165 -12.28 -15.78 -1.93
C THR A 165 -13.06 -14.47 -1.74
N GLU A 166 -12.61 -13.40 -2.40
CA GLU A 166 -13.32 -12.13 -2.56
C GLU A 166 -14.21 -12.16 -3.83
N PRO A 167 -15.53 -12.34 -3.69
CA PRO A 167 -16.43 -12.47 -4.84
C PRO A 167 -16.62 -11.16 -5.63
N ASN A 168 -16.18 -10.01 -5.12
CA ASN A 168 -16.37 -8.72 -5.79
C ASN A 168 -15.26 -8.36 -6.80
N ILE A 169 -14.20 -9.16 -6.92
CA ILE A 169 -13.17 -8.96 -7.95
C ILE A 169 -13.67 -9.58 -9.26
N SER A 170 -13.82 -8.77 -10.31
CA SER A 170 -14.33 -9.22 -11.60
C SER A 170 -13.43 -10.24 -12.28
N ASP A 171 -14.00 -11.08 -13.16
CA ASP A 171 -13.22 -12.03 -13.96
C ASP A 171 -12.19 -11.32 -14.86
N TRP A 172 -12.49 -10.11 -15.33
CA TRP A 172 -11.54 -9.34 -16.12
C TRP A 172 -10.34 -8.92 -15.27
N ARG A 173 -10.59 -8.39 -14.07
CA ARG A 173 -9.55 -7.96 -13.14
C ARG A 173 -8.61 -9.11 -12.79
N ARG A 174 -9.16 -10.27 -12.41
CA ARG A 174 -8.40 -11.50 -12.09
C ARG A 174 -7.54 -12.00 -13.25
N ARG A 175 -7.92 -11.72 -14.50
CA ARG A 175 -7.13 -12.10 -15.68
C ARG A 175 -5.97 -11.15 -15.98
N ILE A 176 -6.07 -9.89 -15.57
CA ILE A 176 -5.11 -8.85 -15.97
C ILE A 176 -4.22 -8.37 -14.83
N THR A 177 -4.57 -8.65 -13.57
CA THR A 177 -3.75 -8.31 -12.40
C THR A 177 -3.28 -9.56 -11.67
N GLY A 178 -2.01 -9.57 -11.26
CA GLY A 178 -1.41 -10.65 -10.48
C GLY A 178 -1.86 -10.65 -9.01
N ASP A 179 -1.49 -11.70 -8.29
CA ASP A 179 -1.80 -11.91 -6.86
C ASP A 179 -0.62 -11.62 -5.92
N LEU A 180 0.37 -10.85 -6.38
CA LEU A 180 1.63 -10.49 -5.72
C LEU A 180 2.60 -11.65 -5.43
N THR A 181 2.21 -12.91 -5.67
CA THR A 181 3.09 -14.05 -5.34
C THR A 181 4.36 -14.09 -6.20
N SER A 182 4.29 -13.61 -7.45
CA SER A 182 5.44 -13.47 -8.35
C SER A 182 6.48 -12.46 -7.87
N ALA A 183 6.12 -11.54 -6.97
CA ALA A 183 7.06 -10.59 -6.36
C ALA A 183 7.84 -11.21 -5.18
N LEU A 184 7.44 -12.41 -4.72
CA LEU A 184 8.04 -13.10 -3.58
C LEU A 184 8.87 -14.29 -4.08
N ARG A 185 10.15 -14.32 -3.73
CA ARG A 185 11.05 -15.44 -4.04
C ARG A 185 10.92 -16.57 -3.03
N ILE A 186 9.70 -17.11 -2.90
CA ILE A 186 9.37 -18.20 -1.99
C ILE A 186 10.15 -19.45 -2.44
N GLY A 187 10.88 -20.08 -1.51
CA GLY A 187 11.74 -21.24 -1.78
C GLY A 187 13.22 -20.92 -1.92
N GLU A 188 13.60 -19.65 -2.09
CA GLU A 188 14.99 -19.21 -1.87
C GLU A 188 15.32 -19.12 -0.38
N HIS A 189 16.61 -19.12 -0.04
CA HIS A 189 17.06 -18.89 1.34
C HIS A 189 16.57 -17.54 1.86
N GLN A 190 15.81 -17.58 2.96
CA GLN A 190 15.38 -16.39 3.68
C GLN A 190 16.59 -15.59 4.14
N ARG A 191 16.56 -14.29 3.90
CA ARG A 191 17.62 -13.37 4.31
C ARG A 191 17.24 -12.70 5.63
N PRO A 192 18.21 -12.44 6.53
CA PRO A 192 17.95 -11.61 7.71
C PRO A 192 17.51 -10.21 7.29
N ALA A 193 16.81 -9.51 8.20
CA ALA A 193 16.43 -8.12 7.96
C ALA A 193 17.69 -7.27 7.73
N PRO A 194 17.71 -6.44 6.66
CA PRO A 194 18.82 -5.52 6.43
C PRO A 194 18.80 -4.40 7.48
N GLN A 195 19.96 -3.83 7.78
CA GLN A 195 20.02 -2.61 8.55
C GLN A 195 19.64 -1.43 7.66
N LEU A 196 18.52 -0.77 7.99
CA LEU A 196 18.03 0.42 7.28
C LEU A 196 18.54 1.70 7.94
N PRO A 197 18.71 2.80 7.18
CA PRO A 197 19.07 4.09 7.74
C PRO A 197 17.96 4.60 8.68
N GLN A 198 18.37 5.26 9.77
CA GLN A 198 17.45 5.88 10.71
C GLN A 198 16.81 7.12 10.08
N THR A 199 15.50 7.30 10.30
CA THR A 199 14.71 8.38 9.67
C THR A 199 14.54 9.62 10.55
N GLY A 200 14.80 9.52 11.86
CA GLY A 200 14.49 10.58 12.82
C GLY A 200 15.21 11.90 12.53
N ALA A 201 16.48 11.86 12.12
CA ALA A 201 17.23 13.06 11.76
C ALA A 201 16.65 13.75 10.51
N SER A 202 16.34 12.98 9.47
CA SER A 202 15.71 13.49 8.25
C SER A 202 14.32 14.06 8.52
N TYR A 203 13.55 13.43 9.41
CA TYR A 203 12.25 13.94 9.84
C TYR A 203 12.37 15.28 10.57
N SER A 204 13.25 15.38 11.58
CA SER A 204 13.49 16.63 12.29
C SER A 204 13.97 17.76 11.37
N LEU A 205 14.85 17.45 10.41
CA LEU A 205 15.29 18.42 9.41
C LEU A 205 14.13 18.91 8.55
N ALA A 206 13.31 17.99 8.03
CA ALA A 206 12.16 18.35 7.21
C ALA A 206 11.13 19.22 7.97
N GLN A 207 10.92 18.95 9.27
CA GLN A 207 10.10 19.83 10.12
C GLN A 207 10.68 21.24 10.25
N TYR A 208 12.00 21.34 10.46
CA TYR A 208 12.68 22.63 10.51
C TYR A 208 12.56 23.38 9.18
N GLU A 209 12.79 22.70 8.06
CA GLU A 209 12.73 23.30 6.72
C GLU A 209 11.34 23.85 6.41
N VAL A 210 10.28 23.07 6.64
CA VAL A 210 8.90 23.54 6.42
C VAL A 210 8.54 24.72 7.32
N ALA A 211 9.07 24.78 8.53
CA ALA A 211 8.78 25.87 9.47
C ALA A 211 9.58 27.16 9.18
N ASN A 212 10.73 27.07 8.52
CA ASN A 212 11.70 28.18 8.46
C ASN A 212 12.12 28.58 7.04
N LEU A 213 11.96 27.73 6.04
CA LEU A 213 12.34 28.04 4.65
C LEU A 213 11.15 28.60 3.87
N PRO A 214 11.39 29.46 2.86
CA PRO A 214 10.35 29.92 1.97
C PRO A 214 9.78 28.74 1.15
N LEU A 215 8.50 28.87 0.75
CA LEU A 215 7.88 27.89 -0.14
C LEU A 215 8.70 27.73 -1.43
N PRO A 216 8.86 26.49 -1.94
CA PRO A 216 9.52 26.27 -3.21
C PRO A 216 8.74 26.95 -4.33
N THR A 217 9.45 27.56 -5.26
CA THR A 217 8.85 28.18 -6.45
C THR A 217 8.71 27.14 -7.56
N VAL A 218 7.51 27.02 -8.12
CA VAL A 218 7.29 26.15 -9.27
C VAL A 218 8.04 26.72 -10.48
N PRO A 219 8.91 25.94 -11.16
CA PRO A 219 9.63 26.41 -12.33
C PRO A 219 8.66 26.86 -13.45
N THR A 220 8.91 28.03 -14.04
CA THR A 220 8.12 28.56 -15.17
C THR A 220 8.29 27.76 -16.45
N ARG A 221 9.41 27.05 -16.58
CA ARG A 221 9.69 26.10 -17.67
C ARG A 221 9.88 24.73 -17.05
N GLN A 222 8.92 23.85 -17.28
CA GLN A 222 8.99 22.44 -16.89
C GLN A 222 9.39 21.59 -18.10
N THR A 223 10.13 20.52 -17.85
CA THR A 223 10.46 19.51 -18.86
C THR A 223 10.00 18.14 -18.35
N PRO A 224 9.57 17.23 -19.25
CA PRO A 224 9.20 15.88 -18.82
C PRO A 224 10.35 15.18 -18.10
N PRO A 225 10.06 14.40 -17.03
CA PRO A 225 11.09 13.67 -16.31
C PRO A 225 11.78 12.67 -17.25
N ARG A 226 13.08 12.45 -17.03
CA ARG A 226 13.85 11.42 -17.74
C ARG A 226 14.14 10.28 -16.79
N GLN A 227 13.89 9.05 -17.25
CA GLN A 227 14.27 7.87 -16.49
C GLN A 227 15.79 7.72 -16.50
N GLU A 228 16.39 7.60 -15.32
CA GLU A 228 17.82 7.32 -15.18
C GLU A 228 18.17 5.94 -15.76
N LYS A 229 19.36 5.84 -16.36
CA LYS A 229 19.87 4.55 -16.86
C LYS A 229 20.35 3.70 -15.68
N GLY A 230 19.97 2.43 -15.65
CA GLY A 230 20.43 1.50 -14.62
C GLY A 230 19.98 0.07 -14.88
N ARG A 231 20.57 -0.87 -14.15
CA ARG A 231 20.07 -2.25 -14.05
C ARG A 231 19.52 -2.46 -12.65
N ARG A 232 18.40 -3.14 -12.57
CA ARG A 232 17.79 -3.57 -11.31
C ARG A 232 17.49 -5.06 -11.39
N PRO A 233 17.71 -5.82 -10.31
CA PRO A 233 17.34 -7.23 -10.28
C PRO A 233 15.82 -7.37 -10.43
N ARG A 234 15.36 -8.40 -11.12
CA ARG A 234 13.94 -8.62 -11.48
C ARG A 234 13.48 -9.96 -10.97
N THR A 235 12.27 -10.00 -10.41
CA THR A 235 11.54 -11.24 -10.13
C THR A 235 10.67 -11.63 -11.31
#